data_AF-A0A2V0NYQ2-F1
#
_entry.id   AF-A0A2V0NYQ2-F1
#
_cell.length_a   1.000
_cell.length_b   1.000
_cell.length_c   1.000
_cell.angle_alpha   90.00
_cell.angle_beta   90.00
_cell.angle_gamma   90.00
#
_symmetry.space_group_name_H-M   'P 1'
#
loop_
_entity.id
_entity.type
_entity.pdbx_description
1 polymer ?
#
loop_
_entity_poly.entity_id
_entity_poly.type
_entity_poly.pdbx_seq_one_letter_code
_entity_poly.pdbx_strand_id
1 'polypeptide(L)'
;MGAEQSVPAAGEGGAAAAAGDPAQAAAPAQPGTSQPFPKALVIVGPSGVGKGTLIQELLRRDPQRYAFSVSTTTRAPRPGEQDGVHYAFTSKEAMMAAISRGEFLEHAEVHGALYGTRRDGVQAALAAGRVPLLDIDVQGARQVRASGLPALLVFVAPPSLEELERRLRGRGTDGEAQTQRRLGAAKGEIRSLNEKGLYDYLLINEGLGETADALARIAARAAAGLDAEPGHVPERVILEDDADGGGEGEAEEEDGAAAASVATTDGGTVASGAAQPRGGPSSSSGRGGGGGGGGGSGGFPAPGRVAPAPAAGPSPAAAAAELAAGLSRWRGRVALVTGASSGIGRAACVALGRAGLRVVAVARRRERLEELQRHMLGPEVGMAAVDFLPVVCDVTKEAEVQALPRIVLKRWPERGVDVLFNNAGLARK
;
A
#
# COMPACT_ATOMS: atom_id res chain seq x y z
N MET A 1 -32.47 -33.21 -51.80
CA MET A 1 -32.76 -31.80 -51.44
C MET A 1 -31.53 -31.28 -50.72
N GLY A 2 -30.62 -30.48 -51.27
CA GLY A 2 -30.48 -29.74 -52.51
C GLY A 2 -29.33 -28.77 -52.21
N ALA A 3 -28.23 -28.87 -52.97
CA ALA A 3 -27.18 -27.84 -53.06
C ALA A 3 -27.80 -26.56 -53.67
N GLU A 4 -27.30 -25.33 -53.51
CA GLU A 4 -26.02 -24.79 -54.00
C GLU A 4 -25.86 -23.33 -53.49
N GLN A 5 -24.63 -22.84 -53.63
CA GLN A 5 -24.15 -21.47 -53.42
C GLN A 5 -24.74 -20.47 -54.43
N SER A 6 -24.77 -19.18 -54.08
CA SER A 6 -24.42 -18.09 -55.03
C SER A 6 -24.26 -16.73 -54.36
N VAL A 7 -23.09 -16.13 -54.60
CA VAL A 7 -22.69 -14.73 -54.36
C VAL A 7 -23.25 -13.83 -55.48
N PRO A 8 -23.59 -12.54 -55.27
CA PRO A 8 -23.73 -11.60 -56.36
C PRO A 8 -22.45 -10.79 -56.58
N ALA A 9 -22.03 -10.73 -57.84
CA ALA A 9 -20.92 -9.94 -58.35
C ALA A 9 -21.33 -8.51 -58.74
N ALA A 10 -20.31 -7.65 -58.72
CA ALA A 10 -20.08 -6.38 -59.41
C ALA A 10 -21.18 -5.80 -60.32
N GLY A 11 -21.52 -4.54 -60.06
CA GLY A 11 -22.06 -3.60 -61.04
C GLY A 11 -21.02 -2.52 -61.33
N GLU A 12 -20.59 -2.44 -62.59
CA GLU A 12 -19.79 -1.36 -63.17
C GLU A 12 -20.63 -0.10 -63.39
N GLY A 13 -20.03 1.06 -63.18
CA GLY A 13 -20.59 2.36 -63.55
C GLY A 13 -19.51 3.44 -63.45
N GLY A 14 -18.83 3.70 -64.57
CA GLY A 14 -17.75 4.68 -64.67
C GLY A 14 -18.21 6.11 -65.01
N ALA A 15 -17.18 6.96 -65.16
CA ALA A 15 -17.14 8.37 -65.57
C ALA A 15 -17.35 9.39 -64.43
N ALA A 16 -16.55 10.44 -64.24
CA ALA A 16 -15.50 11.04 -65.07
C ALA A 16 -14.50 11.81 -64.18
N ALA A 17 -13.26 11.90 -64.66
CA ALA A 17 -12.21 12.75 -64.11
C ALA A 17 -12.50 14.23 -64.40
N ALA A 18 -12.24 15.09 -63.40
CA ALA A 18 -11.97 16.51 -63.61
C ALA A 18 -10.68 16.85 -62.83
N ALA A 19 -9.64 17.19 -63.59
CA ALA A 19 -8.37 17.68 -63.09
C ALA A 19 -8.53 19.12 -62.57
N GLY A 20 -7.94 19.42 -61.42
CA GLY A 20 -7.84 20.76 -60.83
C GLY A 20 -6.47 20.97 -60.18
N ASP A 21 -5.74 21.95 -60.73
CA ASP A 21 -4.46 22.60 -60.40
C ASP A 21 -3.51 22.10 -59.28
N PRO A 22 -2.20 21.94 -59.58
CA PRO A 22 -1.16 21.64 -58.60
C PRO A 22 -0.52 22.94 -58.06
N ALA A 23 -1.24 23.71 -57.26
CA ALA A 23 -0.65 24.90 -56.63
C ALA A 23 -1.40 25.36 -55.37
N GLN A 24 -1.44 24.54 -54.33
CA GLN A 24 -1.52 25.05 -52.95
C GLN A 24 -0.46 24.34 -52.12
N ALA A 25 0.66 25.04 -51.94
CA ALA A 25 1.67 24.72 -50.96
C ALA A 25 1.00 24.67 -49.57
N ALA A 26 0.83 23.45 -49.04
CA ALA A 26 0.54 23.27 -47.63
C ALA A 26 1.73 23.84 -46.83
N ALA A 27 1.42 24.80 -45.98
CA ALA A 27 2.35 25.45 -45.08
C ALA A 27 3.23 24.44 -44.31
N PRO A 28 4.47 24.81 -43.94
CA PRO A 28 5.35 23.91 -43.19
C PRO A 28 4.63 23.44 -41.92
N ALA A 29 4.47 22.12 -41.79
CA ALA A 29 3.94 21.50 -40.59
C ALA A 29 4.75 22.02 -39.39
N GLN A 30 4.05 22.65 -38.46
CA GLN A 30 4.63 22.97 -37.16
C GLN A 30 5.15 21.67 -36.54
N PRO A 31 6.29 21.68 -35.80
CA PRO A 31 6.81 20.48 -35.17
C PRO A 31 5.73 19.88 -34.28
N GLY A 32 5.16 18.78 -34.74
CA GLY A 32 4.04 18.10 -34.09
C GLY A 32 4.46 17.70 -32.70
N THR A 33 3.68 18.09 -31.71
CA THR A 33 3.71 17.47 -30.39
C THR A 33 3.41 15.99 -30.59
N SER A 34 4.44 15.14 -30.52
CA SER A 34 4.24 13.70 -30.48
C SER A 34 3.36 13.41 -29.27
N GLN A 35 2.10 13.03 -29.49
CA GLN A 35 1.26 12.50 -28.42
C GLN A 35 2.05 11.34 -27.79
N PRO A 36 2.31 11.37 -26.48
CA PRO A 36 3.08 10.32 -25.83
C PRO A 36 2.37 8.98 -26.05
N PHE A 37 3.10 7.98 -26.54
CA PHE A 37 2.56 6.64 -26.72
C PHE A 37 2.12 6.08 -25.35
N PRO A 38 1.03 5.30 -25.29
CA PRO A 38 0.60 4.68 -24.06
C PRO A 38 1.71 3.79 -23.50
N LYS A 39 1.72 3.61 -22.18
CA LYS A 39 2.54 2.62 -21.48
C LYS A 39 1.74 1.35 -21.25
N ALA A 40 2.44 0.23 -21.08
CA ALA A 40 1.81 -0.98 -20.54
C ALA A 40 1.42 -0.77 -19.07
N LEU A 41 0.36 -1.45 -18.63
CA LEU A 41 -0.04 -1.53 -17.23
C LEU A 41 0.14 -2.99 -16.78
N VAL A 42 1.11 -3.19 -15.90
CA VAL A 42 1.49 -4.51 -15.38
C VAL A 42 0.95 -4.63 -13.97
N ILE A 43 0.16 -5.67 -13.73
CA ILE A 43 -0.52 -5.90 -12.46
C ILE A 43 0.09 -7.16 -11.86
N VAL A 44 0.68 -7.01 -10.67
CA VAL A 44 1.42 -8.04 -9.96
C VAL A 44 0.79 -8.22 -8.58
N GLY A 45 0.92 -9.40 -7.99
CA GLY A 45 0.52 -9.65 -6.61
C GLY A 45 -0.04 -11.05 -6.41
N PRO A 46 -0.28 -11.45 -5.14
CA PRO A 46 -0.59 -12.82 -4.80
C PRO A 46 -1.85 -13.36 -5.46
N SER A 47 -1.85 -14.66 -5.71
CA SER A 47 -3.08 -15.37 -6.10
C SER A 47 -4.16 -15.17 -5.03
N GLY A 48 -5.41 -14.91 -5.46
CA GLY A 48 -6.54 -14.68 -4.55
C GLY A 48 -6.77 -13.22 -4.15
N VAL A 49 -5.86 -12.30 -4.47
CA VAL A 49 -6.02 -10.88 -4.12
C VAL A 49 -7.07 -10.15 -4.95
N GLY A 50 -7.46 -10.68 -6.12
CA GLY A 50 -8.52 -10.11 -6.97
C GLY A 50 -8.06 -9.38 -8.22
N LYS A 51 -6.81 -9.58 -8.67
CA LYS A 51 -6.24 -8.98 -9.90
C LYS A 51 -7.15 -9.13 -11.12
N GLY A 52 -7.55 -10.37 -11.44
CA GLY A 52 -8.44 -10.65 -12.56
C GLY A 52 -9.76 -9.88 -12.50
N THR A 53 -10.38 -9.75 -11.31
CA THR A 53 -11.62 -8.97 -11.13
C THR A 53 -11.39 -7.48 -11.40
N LEU A 54 -10.27 -6.91 -10.94
CA LEU A 54 -9.91 -5.52 -11.19
C LEU A 54 -9.64 -5.25 -12.69
N ILE A 55 -8.95 -6.18 -13.36
CA ILE A 55 -8.68 -6.11 -14.79
C ILE A 55 -9.97 -6.15 -15.60
N GLN A 56 -10.88 -7.07 -15.27
CA GLN A 56 -12.17 -7.17 -15.95
C GLN A 56 -13.01 -5.91 -15.75
N GLU A 57 -13.02 -5.33 -14.56
CA GLU A 57 -13.70 -4.06 -14.32
C GLU A 57 -13.09 -2.91 -15.14
N LEU A 58 -11.76 -2.87 -15.28
CA LEU A 58 -11.09 -1.87 -16.11
C LEU A 58 -11.44 -2.03 -17.61
N LEU A 59 -11.42 -3.27 -18.13
CA LEU A 59 -11.82 -3.58 -19.50
C LEU A 59 -13.29 -3.24 -19.76
N ARG A 60 -14.17 -3.51 -18.79
CA ARG A 60 -15.61 -3.21 -18.89
C ARG A 60 -15.85 -1.70 -18.98
N ARG A 61 -15.07 -0.90 -18.26
CA ARG A 61 -15.18 0.58 -18.26
C ARG A 61 -14.76 1.21 -19.59
N ASP A 62 -13.71 0.68 -20.23
CA ASP A 62 -13.20 1.24 -21.50
C ASP A 62 -12.52 0.15 -22.38
N PRO A 63 -13.30 -0.68 -23.10
CA PRO A 63 -12.78 -1.81 -23.86
C PRO A 63 -11.95 -1.39 -25.08
N GLN A 64 -12.12 -0.16 -25.57
CA GLN A 64 -11.35 0.36 -26.70
C GLN A 64 -9.97 0.81 -26.26
N ARG A 65 -9.84 1.43 -25.08
CA ARG A 65 -8.55 1.92 -24.56
C ARG A 65 -7.64 0.82 -24.04
N TYR A 66 -8.18 -0.23 -23.46
CA TYR A 66 -7.39 -1.29 -22.81
C TYR A 66 -7.38 -2.57 -23.64
N ALA A 67 -6.24 -3.25 -23.70
CA ALA A 67 -6.08 -4.54 -24.36
C ALA A 67 -5.53 -5.56 -23.36
N PHE A 68 -6.31 -6.57 -23.01
CA PHE A 68 -5.81 -7.64 -22.15
C PHE A 68 -4.80 -8.51 -22.90
N SER A 69 -3.63 -8.71 -22.32
CA SER A 69 -2.63 -9.62 -22.86
C SER A 69 -2.94 -11.05 -22.41
N VAL A 70 -3.40 -11.88 -23.34
CA VAL A 70 -3.63 -13.30 -23.10
C VAL A 70 -2.28 -14.01 -23.03
N SER A 71 -1.89 -14.50 -21.85
CA SER A 71 -0.63 -15.21 -21.66
C SER A 71 -0.61 -16.55 -22.40
N THR A 72 0.57 -16.93 -22.89
CA THR A 72 0.81 -18.28 -23.44
C THR A 72 1.18 -19.23 -22.31
N THR A 73 0.69 -20.48 -22.34
CA THR A 73 1.07 -21.49 -21.35
C THR A 73 1.21 -22.89 -21.93
N THR A 74 2.07 -23.70 -21.29
CA THR A 74 2.23 -25.13 -21.59
C THR A 74 1.35 -26.03 -20.73
N ARG A 75 0.58 -25.45 -19.80
CA ARG A 75 -0.38 -26.21 -18.99
C ARG A 75 -1.56 -26.65 -19.86
N ALA A 76 -2.10 -27.84 -19.62
CA ALA A 76 -3.36 -28.24 -20.24
C ALA A 76 -4.54 -27.33 -19.81
N PRO A 77 -5.48 -27.00 -20.71
CA PRO A 77 -6.69 -26.25 -20.36
C PRO A 77 -7.49 -26.95 -19.25
N ARG A 78 -7.99 -26.19 -18.28
CA ARG A 78 -8.96 -26.68 -17.29
C ARG A 78 -10.36 -26.76 -17.91
N PRO A 79 -11.28 -27.56 -17.35
CA PRO A 79 -12.67 -27.56 -17.79
C PRO A 79 -13.27 -26.14 -17.82
N GLY A 80 -13.72 -25.71 -19.00
CA GLY A 80 -14.29 -24.37 -19.23
C GLY A 80 -13.31 -23.30 -19.71
N GLU A 81 -11.99 -23.54 -19.67
CA GLU A 81 -11.02 -22.63 -20.29
C GLU A 81 -11.06 -22.77 -21.82
N GLN A 82 -11.00 -21.63 -22.50
CA GLN A 82 -11.00 -21.50 -23.96
C GLN A 82 -9.67 -20.94 -24.44
N ASP A 83 -9.11 -21.58 -25.47
CA ASP A 83 -7.87 -21.17 -26.12
C ASP A 83 -8.00 -19.79 -26.78
N GLY A 84 -6.95 -18.98 -26.67
CA GLY A 84 -6.92 -17.59 -27.16
C GLY A 84 -7.77 -16.60 -26.35
N VAL A 85 -8.55 -17.07 -25.36
CA VAL A 85 -9.36 -16.22 -24.49
C VAL A 85 -8.77 -16.17 -23.08
N HIS A 86 -8.52 -17.33 -22.48
CA HIS A 86 -8.00 -17.42 -21.12
C HIS A 86 -6.47 -17.50 -21.14
N TYR A 87 -5.95 -18.39 -21.99
CA TYR A 87 -4.55 -18.53 -22.32
C TYR A 87 -4.43 -18.92 -23.79
N ALA A 88 -3.29 -18.63 -24.39
CA ALA A 88 -2.86 -19.30 -25.61
C ALA A 88 -2.15 -20.60 -25.20
N PHE A 89 -2.81 -21.74 -25.38
CA PHE A 89 -2.28 -23.03 -24.98
C PHE A 89 -1.34 -23.58 -26.05
N THR A 90 -0.16 -24.04 -25.65
CA THR A 90 0.85 -24.56 -26.57
C THR A 90 1.64 -25.72 -25.96
N SER A 91 2.48 -26.40 -26.73
CA SER A 91 3.37 -27.44 -26.21
C SER A 91 4.62 -26.83 -25.56
N LYS A 92 5.27 -27.58 -24.67
CA LYS A 92 6.51 -27.15 -24.02
C LYS A 92 7.62 -26.91 -25.04
N GLU A 93 7.73 -27.78 -26.03
CA GLU A 93 8.72 -27.69 -27.10
C GLU A 93 8.52 -26.43 -27.95
N ALA A 94 7.28 -26.14 -28.35
CA ALA A 94 6.95 -24.96 -29.14
C ALA A 94 7.23 -23.67 -28.37
N MET A 95 6.85 -23.62 -27.08
CA MET A 95 7.11 -22.46 -26.23
C MET A 95 8.61 -22.25 -26.01
N MET A 96 9.37 -23.30 -25.70
CA MET A 96 10.83 -23.21 -25.54
C MET A 96 11.54 -22.74 -26.81
N ALA A 97 11.11 -23.22 -27.98
CA ALA A 97 11.64 -22.76 -29.25
C ALA A 97 11.36 -21.26 -29.46
N ALA A 98 10.16 -20.77 -29.15
CA ALA A 98 9.82 -19.36 -29.25
C ALA A 98 10.56 -18.48 -28.22
N ILE A 99 10.80 -18.98 -27.00
CA ILE A 99 11.66 -18.33 -25.99
C ILE A 99 13.08 -18.17 -26.55
N SER A 100 13.66 -19.23 -27.14
CA SER A 100 15.02 -19.17 -27.72
C SER A 100 15.17 -18.16 -28.86
N ARG A 101 14.06 -17.83 -29.55
CA ARG A 101 14.00 -16.80 -30.59
C ARG A 101 13.70 -15.39 -30.05
N GLY A 102 13.59 -15.22 -28.74
CA GLY A 102 13.32 -13.93 -28.11
C GLY A 102 11.89 -13.41 -28.30
N GLU A 103 10.94 -14.27 -28.64
CA GLU A 103 9.55 -13.85 -28.94
C GLU A 103 8.73 -13.49 -27.69
N PHE A 104 9.22 -13.81 -26.49
CA PHE A 104 8.57 -13.54 -25.22
C PHE A 104 9.14 -12.30 -24.55
N LEU A 105 8.25 -11.43 -24.06
CA LEU A 105 8.58 -10.27 -23.25
C LEU A 105 9.10 -10.72 -21.88
N GLU A 106 8.39 -11.68 -21.31
CA GLU A 106 8.70 -12.36 -20.06
C GLU A 106 8.22 -13.81 -20.15
N HIS A 107 8.86 -14.68 -19.38
CA HIS A 107 8.39 -16.04 -19.15
C HIS A 107 8.78 -16.55 -17.77
N ALA A 108 7.97 -17.42 -17.19
CA ALA A 108 8.24 -18.04 -15.90
C ALA A 108 7.77 -19.50 -15.88
N GLU A 109 8.45 -20.33 -15.09
CA GLU A 109 7.97 -21.67 -14.76
C GLU A 109 7.20 -21.64 -13.45
N VAL A 110 5.93 -22.02 -13.51
CA VAL A 110 5.03 -22.04 -12.36
C VAL A 110 4.44 -23.44 -12.23
N HIS A 111 4.83 -24.14 -11.16
CA HIS A 111 4.38 -25.51 -10.87
C HIS A 111 4.60 -26.51 -12.03
N GLY A 112 5.76 -26.43 -12.71
CA GLY A 112 6.12 -27.36 -13.80
C GLY A 112 5.57 -27.00 -15.18
N ALA A 113 4.78 -25.93 -15.29
CA ALA A 113 4.30 -25.39 -16.56
C ALA A 113 4.93 -24.03 -16.84
N LEU A 114 5.24 -23.76 -18.11
CA LEU A 114 5.72 -22.46 -18.56
C LEU A 114 4.54 -21.52 -18.82
N TYR A 115 4.75 -20.26 -18.51
CA TYR A 115 3.86 -19.14 -18.80
C TYR A 115 4.67 -18.01 -19.40
N GLY A 116 4.07 -17.20 -20.27
CA GLY A 116 4.76 -16.03 -20.80
C GLY A 116 3.90 -15.13 -21.67
N THR A 117 4.31 -13.88 -21.76
CA THR A 117 3.67 -12.82 -22.54
C THR A 117 4.40 -12.63 -23.86
N ARG A 118 3.70 -12.73 -24.99
CA ARG A 118 4.32 -12.53 -26.31
C ARG A 118 4.64 -11.06 -26.57
N ARG A 119 5.82 -10.76 -27.13
CA ARG A 119 6.22 -9.38 -27.48
C ARG A 119 5.32 -8.77 -28.55
N ASP A 120 4.97 -9.54 -29.57
CA ASP A 120 4.19 -9.07 -30.71
C ASP A 120 2.79 -8.57 -30.30
N GLY A 121 2.11 -9.29 -29.40
CA GLY A 121 0.81 -8.88 -28.86
C GLY A 121 0.87 -7.56 -28.10
N VAL A 122 1.90 -7.39 -27.26
CA VAL A 122 2.12 -6.14 -26.51
C VAL A 122 2.43 -4.99 -27.46
N GLN A 123 3.32 -5.20 -28.43
CA GLN A 123 3.69 -4.19 -29.42
C GLN A 123 2.50 -3.78 -30.30
N ALA A 124 1.69 -4.75 -30.74
CA ALA A 124 0.49 -4.48 -31.54
C ALA A 124 -0.53 -3.63 -30.76
N ALA A 125 -0.75 -3.92 -29.48
CA ALA A 125 -1.64 -3.13 -28.64
C ALA A 125 -1.14 -1.68 -28.48
N LEU A 126 0.15 -1.49 -28.20
CA LEU A 126 0.75 -0.16 -28.09
C LEU A 126 0.68 0.61 -29.42
N ALA A 127 0.97 -0.04 -30.54
CA ALA A 127 0.89 0.56 -31.88
C ALA A 127 -0.55 0.97 -32.25
N ALA A 128 -1.55 0.27 -31.73
CA ALA A 128 -2.96 0.63 -31.86
C ALA A 128 -3.40 1.76 -30.91
N GLY A 129 -2.48 2.37 -30.13
CA GLY A 129 -2.80 3.40 -29.15
C GLY A 129 -3.55 2.88 -27.92
N ARG A 130 -3.51 1.56 -27.67
CA ARG A 130 -4.15 0.91 -26.53
C ARG A 130 -3.14 0.63 -25.43
N VAL A 131 -3.60 0.55 -24.20
CA VAL A 131 -2.79 0.16 -23.03
C VAL A 131 -2.83 -1.37 -22.89
N PRO A 132 -1.72 -2.09 -23.09
CA PRO A 132 -1.61 -3.50 -22.75
C PRO A 132 -1.79 -3.70 -21.24
N LEU A 133 -2.71 -4.58 -20.85
CA LEU A 133 -2.90 -5.02 -19.47
C LEU A 133 -2.24 -6.39 -19.29
N LEU A 134 -1.23 -6.48 -18.43
CA LEU A 134 -0.48 -7.71 -18.16
C LEU A 134 -0.77 -8.16 -16.72
N ASP A 135 -1.20 -9.41 -16.56
CA ASP A 135 -1.34 -10.10 -15.26
C ASP A 135 -0.21 -11.12 -15.13
N ILE A 136 0.86 -10.77 -14.42
CA ILE A 136 2.10 -11.57 -14.33
C ILE A 136 2.58 -11.68 -12.89
N ASP A 137 3.49 -12.62 -12.64
CA ASP A 137 4.11 -12.81 -11.32
C ASP A 137 5.32 -11.87 -11.11
N VAL A 138 5.99 -12.02 -9.97
CA VAL A 138 7.18 -11.24 -9.62
C VAL A 138 8.34 -11.49 -10.58
N GLN A 139 8.52 -12.73 -11.06
CA GLN A 139 9.60 -13.08 -11.99
C GLN A 139 9.38 -12.40 -13.34
N GLY A 140 8.15 -12.40 -13.84
CA GLY A 140 7.75 -11.70 -15.05
C GLY A 140 7.91 -10.20 -14.89
N ALA A 141 7.54 -9.62 -13.73
CA ALA A 141 7.69 -8.20 -13.46
C ALA A 141 9.16 -7.73 -13.58
N ARG A 142 10.11 -8.51 -13.06
CA ARG A 142 11.56 -8.25 -13.19
C ARG A 142 12.02 -8.27 -14.64
N GLN A 143 11.56 -9.24 -15.43
CA GLN A 143 11.87 -9.34 -16.85
C GLN A 143 11.28 -8.17 -17.65
N VAL A 144 10.04 -7.76 -17.35
CA VAL A 144 9.44 -6.58 -17.97
C VAL A 144 10.26 -5.33 -17.65
N ARG A 145 10.71 -5.16 -16.41
CA ARG A 145 11.61 -4.04 -16.04
C ARG A 145 12.93 -4.07 -16.80
N ALA A 146 13.57 -5.24 -16.87
CA ALA A 146 14.83 -5.41 -17.60
C ALA A 146 14.68 -5.21 -19.12
N SER A 147 13.48 -5.44 -19.68
CA SER A 147 13.22 -5.32 -21.12
C SER A 147 13.24 -3.89 -21.66
N GLY A 148 13.15 -2.88 -20.79
CA GLY A 148 13.03 -1.48 -21.18
C GLY A 148 11.65 -1.09 -21.74
N LEU A 149 10.65 -1.98 -21.67
CA LEU A 149 9.27 -1.65 -22.04
C LEU A 149 8.76 -0.47 -21.19
N PRO A 150 8.23 0.61 -21.81
CA PRO A 150 7.54 1.66 -21.08
C PRO A 150 6.29 1.10 -20.39
N ALA A 151 6.39 0.88 -19.08
CA ALA A 151 5.35 0.22 -18.30
C ALA A 151 5.20 0.84 -16.90
N LEU A 152 3.95 0.90 -16.43
CA LEU A 152 3.61 1.14 -15.03
C LEU A 152 3.35 -0.20 -14.33
N LEU A 153 4.11 -0.50 -13.28
CA LEU A 153 4.00 -1.74 -12.49
C LEU A 153 3.24 -1.47 -11.20
N VAL A 154 2.10 -2.13 -11.04
CA VAL A 154 1.20 -2.01 -9.90
C VAL A 154 1.17 -3.31 -9.13
N PHE A 155 1.62 -3.29 -7.88
CA PHE A 155 1.45 -4.40 -6.96
C PHE A 155 0.09 -4.28 -6.25
N VAL A 156 -0.72 -5.33 -6.31
CA VAL A 156 -2.00 -5.42 -5.59
C VAL A 156 -1.81 -6.34 -4.40
N ALA A 157 -1.85 -5.77 -3.20
CA ALA A 157 -1.73 -6.49 -1.93
C ALA A 157 -3.10 -6.75 -1.29
N PRO A 158 -3.26 -7.86 -0.55
CA PRO A 158 -4.40 -8.02 0.34
C PRO A 158 -4.30 -7.04 1.52
N PRO A 159 -5.41 -6.71 2.21
CA PRO A 159 -5.36 -5.86 3.39
C PRO A 159 -4.68 -6.53 4.58
N SER A 160 -4.75 -7.86 4.65
CA SER A 160 -3.98 -8.67 5.59
C SER A 160 -3.80 -10.09 5.05
N LEU A 161 -2.87 -10.85 5.64
CA LEU A 161 -2.67 -12.26 5.29
C LEU A 161 -3.87 -13.12 5.70
N GLU A 162 -4.53 -12.80 6.83
CA GLU A 162 -5.74 -13.48 7.29
C GLU A 162 -6.89 -13.27 6.31
N GLU A 163 -7.03 -12.07 5.76
CA GLU A 163 -8.02 -11.79 4.73
C GLU A 163 -7.75 -12.60 3.46
N LEU A 164 -6.48 -12.69 3.05
CA LEU A 164 -6.08 -13.49 1.90
C LEU A 164 -6.39 -14.97 2.12
N GLU A 165 -6.04 -15.50 3.29
CA GLU A 165 -6.34 -16.87 3.70
C GLU A 165 -7.85 -17.15 3.68
N ARG A 166 -8.66 -16.25 4.25
CA ARG A 166 -10.11 -16.35 4.21
C ARG A 166 -10.64 -16.41 2.78
N ARG A 167 -10.11 -15.59 1.87
CA ARG A 167 -10.49 -15.59 0.45
C ARG A 167 -10.08 -16.86 -0.28
N LEU A 168 -8.91 -17.41 0.02
CA LEU A 168 -8.43 -18.68 -0.56
C LEU A 168 -9.32 -19.85 -0.09
N ARG A 169 -9.59 -19.95 1.21
CA ARG A 169 -10.47 -20.98 1.78
C ARG A 169 -11.91 -20.87 1.28
N GLY A 170 -12.42 -19.65 1.15
CA GLY A 170 -13.80 -19.39 0.69
C GLY A 170 -14.11 -19.88 -0.72
N ARG A 171 -13.10 -20.16 -1.56
CA ARG A 171 -13.29 -20.73 -2.91
C ARG A 171 -13.58 -22.24 -2.89
N GLY A 172 -13.44 -22.92 -1.76
CA GLY A 172 -13.87 -24.31 -1.55
C GLY A 172 -13.25 -25.36 -2.48
N THR A 173 -12.20 -25.01 -3.22
CA THR A 173 -11.59 -25.84 -4.28
C THR A 173 -10.20 -26.35 -3.93
N ASP A 174 -9.59 -25.83 -2.86
CA ASP A 174 -8.26 -26.18 -2.41
C ASP A 174 -8.32 -26.94 -1.07
N GLY A 175 -7.52 -27.99 -0.92
CA GLY A 175 -7.30 -28.64 0.38
C GLY A 175 -6.34 -27.82 1.27
N GLU A 176 -6.31 -28.09 2.59
CA GLU A 176 -5.51 -27.29 3.55
C GLU A 176 -4.03 -27.20 3.16
N ALA A 177 -3.41 -28.30 2.71
CA ALA A 177 -2.02 -28.31 2.27
C ALA A 177 -1.75 -27.46 1.01
N GLN A 178 -2.76 -27.23 0.17
CA GLN A 178 -2.65 -26.36 -1.01
C GLN A 178 -2.87 -24.89 -0.61
N THR A 179 -3.80 -24.62 0.30
CA THR A 179 -4.01 -23.28 0.88
C THR A 179 -2.75 -22.77 1.56
N GLN A 180 -2.11 -23.58 2.41
CA GLN A 180 -0.86 -23.21 3.07
C GLN A 180 0.28 -22.94 2.08
N ARG A 181 0.40 -23.75 1.01
CA ARG A 181 1.37 -23.49 -0.07
C ARG A 181 1.11 -22.15 -0.77
N ARG A 182 -0.15 -21.83 -1.07
CA ARG A 182 -0.52 -20.55 -1.70
C ARG A 182 -0.26 -19.35 -0.79
N LEU A 183 -0.47 -19.50 0.53
CA LEU A 183 -0.12 -18.47 1.51
C LEU A 183 1.39 -18.26 1.61
N GLY A 184 2.18 -19.34 1.63
CA GLY A 184 3.64 -19.24 1.60
C GLY A 184 4.15 -18.53 0.36
N ALA A 185 3.62 -18.89 -0.82
CA ALA A 185 3.91 -18.18 -2.07
C ALA A 185 3.52 -16.70 -1.99
N ALA A 186 2.34 -16.39 -1.46
CA ALA A 186 1.87 -15.01 -1.30
C ALA A 186 2.77 -14.18 -0.39
N LYS A 187 3.30 -14.75 0.70
CA LYS A 187 4.29 -14.08 1.55
C LYS A 187 5.55 -13.73 0.75
N GLY A 188 6.06 -14.68 -0.03
CA GLY A 188 7.20 -14.45 -0.94
C GLY A 188 6.93 -13.33 -1.95
N GLU A 189 5.74 -13.32 -2.56
CA GLU A 189 5.33 -12.25 -3.47
C GLU A 189 5.23 -10.90 -2.77
N ILE A 190 4.67 -10.82 -1.57
CA ILE A 190 4.58 -9.57 -0.81
C ILE A 190 5.96 -9.05 -0.40
N ARG A 191 6.91 -9.94 -0.04
CA ARG A 191 8.30 -9.54 0.25
C ARG A 191 8.99 -8.87 -0.93
N SER A 192 8.58 -9.18 -2.17
CA SER A 192 9.13 -8.51 -3.36
C SER A 192 8.87 -7.00 -3.39
N LEU A 193 7.91 -6.49 -2.61
CA LEU A 193 7.71 -5.04 -2.43
C LEU A 193 8.95 -4.32 -1.89
N ASN A 194 9.86 -5.05 -1.25
CA ASN A 194 11.15 -4.51 -0.79
C ASN A 194 12.20 -4.37 -1.91
N GLU A 195 11.93 -4.89 -3.10
CA GLU A 195 12.81 -4.75 -4.26
C GLU A 195 12.70 -3.33 -4.82
N LYS A 196 13.72 -2.52 -4.56
CA LYS A 196 13.73 -1.10 -4.93
C LYS A 196 13.57 -0.91 -6.44
N GLY A 197 12.59 -0.10 -6.82
CA GLY A 197 12.36 0.28 -8.22
C GLY A 197 11.63 -0.76 -9.07
N LEU A 198 11.25 -1.91 -8.50
CA LEU A 198 10.46 -2.89 -9.24
C LEU A 198 9.05 -2.36 -9.52
N TYR A 199 8.36 -1.89 -8.48
CA TYR A 199 6.97 -1.41 -8.56
C TYR A 199 6.88 0.12 -8.54
N ASP A 200 5.90 0.65 -9.27
CA ASP A 200 5.55 2.07 -9.27
C ASP A 200 4.43 2.38 -8.28
N TYR A 201 3.49 1.45 -8.09
CA TYR A 201 2.32 1.62 -7.24
C TYR A 201 2.07 0.40 -6.36
N LEU A 202 1.63 0.64 -5.12
CA LEU A 202 1.01 -0.36 -4.25
C LEU A 202 -0.48 -0.04 -4.09
N LEU A 203 -1.35 -1.00 -4.38
CA LEU A 203 -2.78 -0.94 -4.10
C LEU A 203 -3.15 -2.00 -3.06
N ILE A 204 -3.82 -1.60 -1.99
CA ILE A 204 -4.36 -2.53 -0.99
C ILE A 204 -5.82 -2.81 -1.35
N ASN A 205 -6.15 -4.07 -1.64
CA ASN A 205 -7.50 -4.45 -2.07
C ASN A 205 -8.45 -4.76 -0.90
N GLU A 206 -8.87 -3.70 -0.21
CA GLU A 206 -9.89 -3.75 0.85
C GLU A 206 -11.32 -3.91 0.29
N GLY A 207 -11.60 -3.27 -0.84
CA GLY A 207 -12.91 -3.32 -1.50
C GLY A 207 -12.80 -3.10 -3.00
N LEU A 208 -13.61 -3.83 -3.77
CA LEU A 208 -13.52 -3.84 -5.24
C LEU A 208 -13.72 -2.45 -5.86
N GLY A 209 -14.72 -1.69 -5.40
CA GLY A 209 -15.06 -0.39 -5.98
C GLY A 209 -13.92 0.62 -5.88
N GLU A 210 -13.47 0.90 -4.65
CA GLU A 210 -12.40 1.86 -4.39
C GLU A 210 -11.07 1.46 -5.05
N THR A 211 -10.74 0.16 -5.01
CA THR A 211 -9.53 -0.37 -5.63
C THR A 211 -9.59 -0.28 -7.15
N ALA A 212 -10.76 -0.56 -7.76
CA ALA A 212 -10.95 -0.41 -9.19
C ALA A 212 -10.85 1.07 -9.63
N ASP A 213 -11.35 2.01 -8.83
CA ASP A 213 -11.23 3.44 -9.10
C ASP A 213 -9.77 3.92 -8.99
N ALA A 214 -9.03 3.41 -8.00
CA ALA A 214 -7.59 3.68 -7.88
C ALA A 214 -6.80 3.12 -9.06
N LEU A 215 -7.07 1.87 -9.46
CA LEU A 215 -6.44 1.25 -10.62
C LEU A 215 -6.79 2.02 -11.91
N ALA A 216 -8.04 2.46 -12.07
CA ALA A 216 -8.47 3.22 -13.24
C ALA A 216 -7.73 4.58 -13.36
N ARG A 217 -7.42 5.24 -12.25
CA ARG A 217 -6.58 6.46 -12.24
C ARG A 217 -5.16 6.18 -12.72
N ILE A 218 -4.56 5.08 -12.26
CA ILE A 218 -3.22 4.66 -12.71
C ILE A 218 -3.24 4.27 -14.19
N ALA A 219 -4.26 3.53 -14.62
CA ALA A 219 -4.46 3.13 -16.00
C ALA A 219 -4.65 4.32 -16.94
N ALA A 220 -5.34 5.37 -16.50
CA ALA A 220 -5.46 6.63 -17.25
C ALA A 220 -4.09 7.33 -17.43
N ARG A 221 -3.20 7.25 -16.44
CA ARG A 221 -1.81 7.74 -16.58
C ARG A 221 -1.03 6.92 -17.59
N ALA A 222 -1.15 5.59 -17.55
CA ALA A 222 -0.55 4.71 -18.54
C ALA A 222 -1.04 5.05 -19.95
N ALA A 223 -2.34 5.28 -20.13
CA ALA A 223 -2.93 5.69 -21.40
C ALA A 223 -2.42 7.05 -21.90
N ALA A 224 -2.14 7.98 -20.98
CA ALA A 224 -1.54 9.28 -21.28
C ALA A 224 0.00 9.24 -21.42
N GLY A 225 0.63 8.05 -21.32
CA GLY A 225 2.08 7.90 -21.41
C GLY A 225 2.86 8.53 -20.25
N LEU A 226 2.20 8.85 -19.13
CA LEU A 226 2.82 9.57 -18.01
C LEU A 226 3.64 8.64 -17.12
N ASP A 227 4.66 9.17 -16.46
CA ASP A 227 5.41 8.47 -15.42
C ASP A 227 4.58 8.27 -14.14
N ALA A 228 5.06 7.36 -13.30
CA ALA A 228 4.52 7.18 -11.97
C ALA A 228 4.71 8.45 -11.13
N GLU A 229 3.75 8.72 -10.24
CA GLU A 229 3.95 9.75 -9.23
C GLU A 229 4.83 9.18 -8.09
N PRO A 230 5.70 9.98 -7.48
CA PRO A 230 6.56 9.49 -6.41
C PRO A 230 5.76 9.10 -5.16
N GLY A 231 6.29 8.16 -4.36
CA GLY A 231 5.78 7.84 -3.02
C GLY A 231 4.58 6.90 -2.93
N HIS A 232 4.29 6.14 -4.00
CA HIS A 232 3.17 5.18 -4.06
C HIS A 232 3.51 3.77 -3.59
N VAL A 233 4.79 3.46 -3.39
CA VAL A 233 5.29 2.20 -2.81
C VAL A 233 6.04 2.54 -1.52
N PRO A 234 5.79 1.83 -0.40
CA PRO A 234 6.53 2.03 0.84
C PRO A 234 8.01 1.68 0.66
N GLU A 235 8.91 2.36 1.39
CA GLU A 235 10.36 2.05 1.34
C GLU A 235 10.69 0.62 1.79
N ARG A 236 9.86 0.07 2.67
CA ARG A 236 9.99 -1.28 3.19
C ARG A 236 8.65 -1.82 3.69
N VAL A 237 8.40 -3.09 3.41
CA VAL A 237 7.33 -3.94 3.93
C VAL A 237 7.95 -5.00 4.83
N ILE A 238 7.38 -5.17 6.03
CA ILE A 238 7.78 -6.17 7.01
C ILE A 238 6.57 -7.08 7.24
N LEU A 239 6.73 -8.38 7.09
CA LEU A 239 5.69 -9.34 7.45
C LEU A 239 5.87 -9.76 8.91
N GLU A 240 4.78 -10.10 9.60
CA GLU A 240 4.81 -10.39 11.05
C GLU A 240 5.76 -11.54 11.41
N ASP A 241 5.91 -12.53 10.53
CA ASP A 241 6.87 -13.63 10.73
C ASP A 241 8.34 -13.19 10.65
N ASP A 242 8.63 -12.03 10.04
CA ASP A 242 9.99 -11.49 9.93
C ASP A 242 10.43 -10.79 11.24
N ALA A 243 9.53 -10.63 12.22
CA ALA A 243 9.81 -9.96 13.49
C ALA A 243 10.48 -10.85 14.56
N ASP A 244 10.41 -12.19 14.42
CA ASP A 244 10.96 -13.16 15.38
C ASP A 244 12.27 -13.83 14.89
N GLY A 245 12.85 -13.39 13.78
CA GLY A 245 14.05 -13.99 13.16
C GLY A 245 15.24 -13.04 13.09
N GLY A 246 15.95 -12.85 14.19
CA GLY A 246 17.33 -12.36 14.13
C GLY A 246 18.22 -13.41 13.48
N GLY A 247 18.68 -13.16 12.26
CA GLY A 247 19.65 -14.00 11.57
C GLY A 247 19.67 -13.71 10.08
N GLU A 248 20.74 -13.09 9.61
CA GLU A 248 21.15 -13.13 8.20
C GLU A 248 21.23 -14.61 7.79
N GLY A 249 20.31 -15.02 6.92
CA GLY A 249 20.31 -16.31 6.27
C GLY A 249 20.27 -16.05 4.77
N GLU A 250 21.44 -15.93 4.17
CA GLU A 250 21.62 -16.09 2.74
C GLU A 250 21.02 -17.46 2.36
N ALA A 251 20.04 -17.45 1.46
CA ALA A 251 19.52 -18.69 0.89
C ALA A 251 20.57 -19.22 -0.08
N GLU A 252 21.45 -20.09 0.40
CA GLU A 252 22.29 -20.92 -0.46
C GLU A 252 21.42 -21.92 -1.23
N GLU A 253 21.64 -21.98 -2.54
CA GLU A 253 21.10 -22.98 -3.45
C GLU A 253 21.55 -24.38 -3.02
N GLU A 254 20.61 -25.32 -2.86
CA GLU A 254 20.92 -26.74 -2.72
C GLU A 254 21.44 -27.29 -4.05
N ASP A 255 22.75 -27.47 -4.16
CA ASP A 255 23.39 -28.31 -5.17
C ASP A 255 24.02 -29.53 -4.46
N GLY A 256 23.33 -30.68 -4.55
CA GLY A 256 23.71 -31.92 -3.87
C GLY A 256 24.41 -32.91 -4.79
N ALA A 257 25.72 -32.75 -4.99
CA ALA A 257 26.61 -33.78 -5.53
C ALA A 257 27.46 -34.40 -4.39
N ALA A 258 27.57 -35.72 -4.41
CA ALA A 258 28.17 -36.56 -3.38
C ALA A 258 29.71 -36.46 -3.28
N ALA A 259 30.27 -36.60 -2.06
CA ALA A 259 31.43 -37.45 -1.75
C ALA A 259 31.72 -37.51 -0.24
N ALA A 260 32.22 -38.66 0.19
CA ALA A 260 32.47 -39.08 1.57
C ALA A 260 33.87 -38.73 2.09
N SER A 261 34.05 -38.63 3.42
CA SER A 261 35.10 -39.35 4.19
C SER A 261 35.12 -39.03 5.70
N VAL A 262 34.77 -40.06 6.49
CA VAL A 262 35.44 -40.62 7.70
C VAL A 262 36.47 -39.78 8.50
N ALA A 263 36.24 -39.66 9.82
CA ALA A 263 37.11 -40.12 10.94
C ALA A 263 36.86 -39.31 12.25
N THR A 264 36.28 -39.94 13.30
CA THR A 264 36.89 -40.23 14.65
C THR A 264 37.20 -39.02 15.55
N THR A 265 37.04 -38.96 16.88
CA THR A 265 36.59 -39.81 18.02
C THR A 265 36.59 -38.91 19.28
N ASP A 266 35.87 -39.34 20.33
CA ASP A 266 35.99 -39.00 21.78
C ASP A 266 35.76 -37.53 22.21
N GLY A 267 35.09 -37.20 23.31
CA GLY A 267 34.57 -37.93 24.46
C GLY A 267 34.49 -36.95 25.65
N GLY A 268 33.52 -37.10 26.55
CA GLY A 268 33.69 -36.72 27.96
C GLY A 268 32.91 -35.52 28.53
N THR A 269 32.05 -35.89 29.49
CA THR A 269 31.85 -35.26 30.82
C THR A 269 31.00 -34.00 31.01
N VAL A 270 29.87 -34.26 31.65
CA VAL A 270 29.14 -33.43 32.62
C VAL A 270 30.01 -32.95 33.79
N ALA A 271 29.86 -31.68 34.21
CA ALA A 271 29.44 -31.28 35.57
C ALA A 271 29.72 -29.79 35.89
N SER A 272 28.71 -29.17 36.52
CA SER A 272 28.82 -28.31 37.72
C SER A 272 29.57 -26.97 37.66
N GLY A 273 28.83 -25.90 37.94
CA GLY A 273 29.38 -24.60 38.31
C GLY A 273 28.29 -23.64 38.81
N ALA A 274 27.88 -23.79 40.07
CA ALA A 274 26.90 -22.95 40.76
C ALA A 274 27.45 -21.54 41.08
N ALA A 275 26.58 -20.53 41.00
CA ALA A 275 26.66 -19.31 41.81
C ALA A 275 25.26 -18.69 42.01
N GLN A 276 24.74 -18.84 43.22
CA GLN A 276 23.61 -18.07 43.79
C GLN A 276 24.14 -16.79 44.49
N PRO A 277 23.34 -16.01 45.26
CA PRO A 277 22.09 -15.28 44.98
C PRO A 277 22.18 -13.82 45.47
N ARG A 278 21.08 -13.05 45.33
CA ARG A 278 20.57 -11.95 46.21
C ARG A 278 19.44 -11.24 45.41
N GLY A 279 18.21 -10.99 45.86
CA GLY A 279 17.57 -11.07 47.18
C GLY A 279 16.78 -9.79 47.48
N GLY A 280 15.56 -9.64 46.93
CA GLY A 280 14.39 -8.84 47.41
C GLY A 280 14.54 -7.32 47.68
N PRO A 281 13.47 -6.60 48.08
CA PRO A 281 12.13 -7.08 48.48
C PRO A 281 10.92 -6.37 47.83
N SER A 282 9.78 -7.06 47.93
CA SER A 282 8.41 -6.56 47.73
C SER A 282 7.84 -5.99 49.02
N SER A 283 6.91 -5.03 48.91
CA SER A 283 6.08 -4.58 50.05
C SER A 283 4.63 -4.40 49.62
N SER A 284 3.79 -5.34 50.07
CA SER A 284 2.34 -5.25 50.17
C SER A 284 1.95 -4.68 51.53
N SER A 285 0.99 -3.75 51.58
CA SER A 285 0.32 -3.38 52.83
C SER A 285 -1.19 -3.29 52.61
N GLY A 286 -1.91 -4.29 53.13
CA GLY A 286 -3.33 -4.15 53.45
C GLY A 286 -3.51 -3.50 54.81
N ARG A 287 -4.63 -2.82 55.02
CA ARG A 287 -5.16 -2.46 56.34
C ARG A 287 -6.68 -2.55 56.32
N GLY A 288 -7.21 -3.39 57.20
CA GLY A 288 -8.61 -3.43 57.58
C GLY A 288 -8.85 -2.64 58.87
N GLY A 289 -10.04 -2.02 58.94
CA GLY A 289 -11.01 -1.97 60.05
C GLY A 289 -10.59 -1.67 61.50
N GLY A 290 -11.26 -0.67 62.08
CA GLY A 290 -11.93 -0.85 63.38
C GLY A 290 -11.76 0.25 64.45
N GLY A 291 -12.84 1.01 64.71
CA GLY A 291 -13.34 1.27 66.07
C GLY A 291 -13.02 2.61 66.76
N GLY A 292 -14.08 3.31 67.20
CA GLY A 292 -14.02 4.31 68.29
C GLY A 292 -14.94 5.51 68.10
N GLY A 293 -16.12 5.51 68.73
CA GLY A 293 -17.07 6.62 68.73
C GLY A 293 -16.86 7.64 69.87
N GLY A 294 -17.59 8.76 69.81
CA GLY A 294 -17.73 9.73 70.90
C GLY A 294 -18.34 11.05 70.41
N GLY A 295 -19.58 11.33 70.83
CA GLY A 295 -20.33 12.54 70.46
C GLY A 295 -19.87 13.79 71.21
N GLY A 296 -20.19 14.95 70.63
CA GLY A 296 -19.97 16.25 71.26
C GLY A 296 -20.46 17.39 70.37
N SER A 297 -21.67 17.88 70.64
CA SER A 297 -22.21 19.13 70.14
C SER A 297 -21.40 20.33 70.62
N GLY A 298 -20.99 21.24 69.73
CA GLY A 298 -20.46 22.53 70.17
C GLY A 298 -19.83 23.37 69.06
N GLY A 299 -20.54 24.43 68.65
CA GLY A 299 -19.97 25.68 68.14
C GLY A 299 -19.39 25.66 66.73
N PHE A 300 -20.10 26.25 65.77
CA PHE A 300 -19.46 26.81 64.56
C PHE A 300 -18.55 27.97 64.99
N PRO A 301 -17.22 27.92 64.77
CA PRO A 301 -16.41 29.11 64.81
C PRO A 301 -16.68 29.95 63.55
N ALA A 302 -16.75 31.27 63.76
CA ALA A 302 -16.96 32.29 62.73
C ALA A 302 -16.11 32.03 61.46
N PRO A 303 -16.58 32.44 60.26
CA PRO A 303 -15.78 32.31 59.05
C PRO A 303 -14.49 33.13 59.20
N GLY A 304 -13.40 32.43 59.52
CA GLY A 304 -12.06 32.96 59.45
C GLY A 304 -11.82 33.48 58.04
N ARG A 305 -11.14 34.63 57.95
CA ARG A 305 -10.77 35.35 56.73
C ARG A 305 -10.68 34.40 55.53
N VAL A 306 -11.64 34.55 54.60
CA VAL A 306 -11.55 33.95 53.27
C VAL A 306 -10.19 34.37 52.73
N ALA A 307 -9.31 33.39 52.48
CA ALA A 307 -8.05 33.65 51.81
C ALA A 307 -8.36 34.50 50.57
N PRO A 308 -7.60 35.59 50.30
CA PRO A 308 -7.87 36.41 49.13
C PRO A 308 -7.94 35.48 47.93
N ALA A 309 -9.05 35.56 47.17
CA ALA A 309 -9.21 34.78 45.96
C ALA A 309 -7.91 34.93 45.16
N PRO A 310 -7.31 33.81 44.68
CA PRO A 310 -6.05 33.90 43.95
C PRO A 310 -6.23 34.95 42.87
N ALA A 311 -5.29 35.90 42.80
CA ALA A 311 -5.34 37.00 41.84
C ALA A 311 -5.75 36.41 40.49
N ALA A 312 -6.86 36.89 39.94
CA ALA A 312 -7.43 36.33 38.72
C ALA A 312 -6.32 36.26 37.68
N GLY A 313 -5.93 35.03 37.30
CA GLY A 313 -4.92 34.82 36.29
C GLY A 313 -5.31 35.54 34.99
N PRO A 314 -4.38 35.68 34.03
CA PRO A 314 -4.70 36.29 32.75
C PRO A 314 -5.99 35.66 32.20
N SER A 315 -6.88 36.48 31.66
CA SER A 315 -8.12 35.99 31.04
C SER A 315 -7.77 34.94 29.98
N PRO A 316 -8.63 33.97 29.66
CA PRO A 316 -8.34 32.97 28.64
C PRO A 316 -7.91 33.59 27.30
N ALA A 317 -8.43 34.78 26.97
CA ALA A 317 -8.01 35.56 25.81
C ALA A 317 -6.61 36.15 25.96
N ALA A 318 -6.26 36.70 27.12
CA ALA A 318 -4.92 37.24 27.39
C ALA A 318 -3.86 36.13 27.45
N ALA A 319 -4.16 35.00 28.09
CA ALA A 319 -3.28 33.83 28.12
C ALA A 319 -3.08 33.22 26.72
N ALA A 320 -4.14 33.19 25.89
CA ALA A 320 -4.05 32.76 24.51
C ALA A 320 -3.22 33.74 23.65
N ALA A 321 -3.34 35.05 23.88
CA ALA A 321 -2.56 36.06 23.17
C ALA A 321 -1.07 36.01 23.55
N GLU A 322 -0.75 35.82 24.83
CA GLU A 322 0.62 35.66 25.33
C GLU A 322 1.25 34.36 24.81
N LEU A 323 0.48 33.25 24.80
CA LEU A 323 0.90 31.99 24.18
C LEU A 323 1.12 32.16 22.67
N ALA A 324 0.23 32.84 21.96
CA ALA A 324 0.38 33.11 20.53
C ALA A 324 1.63 33.97 20.24
N ALA A 325 1.93 34.94 21.09
CA ALA A 325 3.15 35.75 21.00
C ALA A 325 4.41 34.88 21.22
N GLY A 326 4.42 34.03 22.25
CA GLY A 326 5.51 33.09 22.53
C GLY A 326 5.69 32.01 21.45
N LEU A 327 4.63 31.67 20.72
CA LEU A 327 4.64 30.69 19.63
C LEU A 327 4.93 31.27 18.24
N SER A 328 5.08 32.58 18.12
CA SER A 328 5.32 33.26 16.83
C SER A 328 6.52 32.70 16.04
N ARG A 329 7.62 32.36 16.73
CA ARG A 329 8.82 31.74 16.12
C ARG A 329 8.58 30.34 15.55
N TRP A 330 7.48 29.70 15.93
CA TRP A 330 7.11 28.35 15.50
C TRP A 330 6.09 28.35 14.37
N ARG A 331 5.68 29.51 13.83
CA ARG A 331 4.77 29.54 12.68
C ARG A 331 5.28 28.67 11.52
N GLY A 332 4.36 27.90 10.94
CA GLY A 332 4.64 26.93 9.87
C GLY A 332 5.44 25.70 10.30
N ARG A 333 5.82 25.59 11.58
CA ARG A 333 6.45 24.38 12.15
C ARG A 333 5.40 23.33 12.47
N VAL A 334 5.85 22.08 12.54
CA VAL A 334 4.97 20.93 12.74
C VAL A 334 4.92 20.55 14.21
N ALA A 335 3.71 20.57 14.79
CA ALA A 335 3.44 20.10 16.13
C ALA A 335 2.65 18.80 16.13
N LEU A 336 3.15 17.78 16.82
CA LEU A 336 2.47 16.51 17.04
C LEU A 336 1.85 16.47 18.43
N VAL A 337 0.55 16.19 18.48
CA VAL A 337 -0.25 16.17 19.72
C VAL A 337 -0.81 14.78 19.94
N THR A 338 -0.35 14.08 20.98
CA THR A 338 -0.92 12.77 21.36
C THR A 338 -2.13 12.96 22.29
N GLY A 339 -3.13 12.08 22.15
CA GLY A 339 -4.39 12.21 22.90
C GLY A 339 -5.25 13.40 22.41
N ALA A 340 -5.11 13.79 21.14
CA ALA A 340 -5.72 15.00 20.58
C ALA A 340 -7.27 15.00 20.62
N SER A 341 -7.91 13.84 20.64
CA SER A 341 -9.37 13.70 20.53
C SER A 341 -10.22 14.28 21.67
N SER A 342 -9.63 14.72 22.79
CA SER A 342 -10.41 15.28 23.92
C SER A 342 -9.56 16.07 24.92
N GLY A 343 -10.23 16.89 25.75
CA GLY A 343 -9.60 17.56 26.89
C GLY A 343 -8.43 18.45 26.51
N ILE A 344 -7.33 18.33 27.24
CA ILE A 344 -6.12 19.14 27.08
C ILE A 344 -5.52 18.99 25.66
N GLY A 345 -5.46 17.76 25.12
CA GLY A 345 -4.93 17.54 23.77
C GLY A 345 -5.76 18.24 22.68
N ARG A 346 -7.09 18.27 22.83
CA ARG A 346 -7.98 19.00 21.91
C ARG A 346 -7.73 20.50 21.98
N ALA A 347 -7.65 21.04 23.21
CA ALA A 347 -7.37 22.46 23.44
C ALA A 347 -5.99 22.87 22.91
N ALA A 348 -4.98 22.01 23.08
CA ALA A 348 -3.64 22.21 22.54
C ALA A 348 -3.65 22.29 21.00
N CYS A 349 -4.36 21.38 20.31
CA CYS A 349 -4.49 21.45 18.86
C CYS A 349 -5.05 22.81 18.40
N VAL A 350 -6.12 23.29 19.04
CA VAL A 350 -6.74 24.59 18.72
C VAL A 350 -5.77 25.74 18.95
N ALA A 351 -5.06 25.76 20.10
CA ALA A 351 -4.11 26.81 20.43
C ALA A 351 -2.94 26.85 19.43
N LEU A 352 -2.38 25.68 19.08
CA LEU A 352 -1.29 25.55 18.13
C LEU A 352 -1.71 25.95 16.70
N GLY A 353 -2.91 25.55 16.27
CA GLY A 353 -3.47 25.96 14.98
C GLY A 353 -3.67 27.47 14.90
N ARG A 354 -4.23 28.09 15.96
CA ARG A 354 -4.38 29.57 16.04
C ARG A 354 -3.04 30.31 16.07
N ALA A 355 -2.00 29.69 16.62
CA ALA A 355 -0.65 30.24 16.58
C ALA A 355 0.03 30.11 15.20
N GLY A 356 -0.60 29.42 14.25
CA GLY A 356 -0.11 29.24 12.88
C GLY A 356 0.84 28.07 12.70
N LEU A 357 0.81 27.07 13.59
CA LEU A 357 1.54 25.82 13.41
C LEU A 357 0.73 24.85 12.56
N ARG A 358 1.46 23.95 11.88
CA ARG A 358 0.92 22.72 11.33
C ARG A 358 0.67 21.74 12.46
N VAL A 359 -0.47 21.07 12.49
CA VAL A 359 -0.90 20.25 13.63
C VAL A 359 -1.16 18.82 13.18
N VAL A 360 -0.45 17.88 13.80
CA VAL A 360 -0.67 16.44 13.70
C VAL A 360 -1.45 16.00 14.94
N ALA A 361 -2.72 15.68 14.77
CA ALA A 361 -3.61 15.28 15.85
C ALA A 361 -3.68 13.75 15.95
N VAL A 362 -3.06 13.18 16.99
CA VAL A 362 -2.94 11.73 17.16
C VAL A 362 -3.89 11.23 18.25
N ALA A 363 -4.79 10.30 17.91
CA ALA A 363 -5.65 9.63 18.88
C ALA A 363 -6.24 8.31 18.35
N ARG A 364 -6.73 7.46 19.25
CA ARG A 364 -7.33 6.16 18.91
C ARG A 364 -8.74 6.24 18.32
N ARG A 365 -9.52 7.26 18.72
CA ARG A 365 -10.95 7.36 18.39
C ARG A 365 -11.13 8.18 17.12
N ARG A 366 -11.35 7.48 16.00
CA ARG A 366 -11.55 8.07 14.67
C ARG A 366 -12.63 9.16 14.65
N GLU A 367 -13.82 8.85 15.13
CA GLU A 367 -14.97 9.77 15.13
C GLU A 367 -14.66 11.12 15.80
N ARG A 368 -13.90 11.09 16.91
CA ARG A 368 -13.50 12.30 17.62
C ARG A 368 -12.38 13.08 16.93
N LEU A 369 -11.53 12.41 16.15
CA LEU A 369 -10.55 13.09 15.29
C LEU A 369 -11.25 13.78 14.11
N GLU A 370 -12.28 13.17 13.54
CA GLU A 370 -13.10 13.78 12.48
C GLU A 370 -13.90 14.99 13.01
N GLU A 371 -14.43 14.91 14.22
CA GLU A 371 -15.04 16.06 14.91
C GLU A 371 -14.01 17.19 15.14
N LEU A 372 -12.82 16.85 15.65
CA LEU A 372 -11.75 17.82 15.82
C LEU A 372 -11.34 18.44 14.48
N GLN A 373 -11.21 17.65 13.42
CA GLN A 373 -10.88 18.14 12.08
C GLN A 373 -11.91 19.18 11.61
N ARG A 374 -13.21 18.88 11.70
CA ARG A 374 -14.27 19.83 11.32
C ARG A 374 -14.17 21.13 12.12
N HIS A 375 -13.86 21.06 13.41
CA HIS A 375 -13.68 22.25 14.25
C HIS A 375 -12.42 23.06 13.89
N MET A 376 -11.30 22.40 13.60
CA MET A 376 -10.03 23.05 13.22
C MET A 376 -10.12 23.75 11.86
N LEU A 377 -10.85 23.16 10.91
CA LEU A 377 -11.08 23.74 9.58
C LEU A 377 -12.24 24.74 9.56
N GLY A 378 -13.06 24.77 10.62
CA GLY A 378 -14.19 25.67 10.77
C GLY A 378 -13.77 27.11 11.05
N PRO A 379 -14.69 28.09 10.95
CA PRO A 379 -14.39 29.52 11.04
C PRO A 379 -13.83 29.97 12.40
N GLU A 380 -14.03 29.18 13.46
CA GLU A 380 -13.52 29.51 14.81
C GLU A 380 -12.00 29.36 14.95
N VAL A 381 -11.39 28.51 14.11
CA VAL A 381 -9.93 28.28 14.09
C VAL A 381 -9.36 28.71 12.75
N GLY A 382 -10.06 28.43 11.64
CA GLY A 382 -9.72 28.91 10.30
C GLY A 382 -8.46 28.27 9.72
N MET A 383 -8.12 27.06 10.16
CA MET A 383 -6.91 26.39 9.72
C MET A 383 -7.07 25.83 8.31
N ALA A 384 -6.05 25.97 7.46
CA ALA A 384 -6.09 25.37 6.14
C ALA A 384 -6.02 23.84 6.25
N ALA A 385 -6.79 23.14 5.41
CA ALA A 385 -6.78 21.67 5.36
C ALA A 385 -5.38 21.09 5.09
N VAL A 386 -4.50 21.89 4.45
CA VAL A 386 -3.11 21.51 4.19
C VAL A 386 -2.25 21.41 5.45
N ASP A 387 -2.62 22.13 6.51
CA ASP A 387 -1.81 22.27 7.71
C ASP A 387 -2.27 21.35 8.85
N PHE A 388 -3.46 20.74 8.74
CA PHE A 388 -4.02 19.85 9.77
C PHE A 388 -4.00 18.39 9.31
N LEU A 389 -3.47 17.50 10.16
CA LEU A 389 -3.32 16.08 9.87
C LEU A 389 -3.88 15.22 11.03
N PRO A 390 -5.10 14.68 10.93
CA PRO A 390 -5.59 13.70 11.90
C PRO A 390 -4.97 12.33 11.64
N VAL A 391 -4.48 11.67 12.68
CA VAL A 391 -3.87 10.33 12.60
C VAL A 391 -4.50 9.42 13.65
N VAL A 392 -5.14 8.35 13.19
CA VAL A 392 -5.62 7.29 14.08
C VAL A 392 -4.42 6.45 14.50
N CYS A 393 -4.07 6.51 15.79
CA CYS A 393 -2.97 5.73 16.34
C CYS A 393 -3.20 5.47 17.83
N ASP A 394 -2.96 4.23 18.22
CA ASP A 394 -2.85 3.75 19.58
C ASP A 394 -1.41 3.83 20.06
N VAL A 395 -1.13 4.82 20.90
CA VAL A 395 0.20 5.04 21.49
C VAL A 395 0.66 3.89 22.40
N THR A 396 -0.21 2.93 22.75
CA THR A 396 0.18 1.72 23.48
C THR A 396 0.88 0.70 22.58
N LYS A 397 0.74 0.83 21.25
CA LYS A 397 1.32 -0.08 20.27
C LYS A 397 2.52 0.58 19.63
N GLU A 398 3.70 0.05 19.93
CA GLU A 398 4.98 0.58 19.45
C GLU A 398 5.01 0.73 17.92
N ALA A 399 4.52 -0.27 17.17
CA ALA A 399 4.48 -0.23 15.71
C ALA A 399 3.68 0.97 15.15
N GLU A 400 2.56 1.34 15.80
CA GLU A 400 1.75 2.48 15.39
C GLU A 400 2.45 3.82 15.70
N VAL A 401 3.18 3.90 16.81
CA VAL A 401 3.98 5.07 17.17
C VAL A 401 5.16 5.26 16.20
N GLN A 402 5.85 4.17 15.85
CA GLN A 402 6.97 4.16 14.91
C GLN A 402 6.56 4.57 13.48
N ALA A 403 5.27 4.45 13.13
CA ALA A 403 4.75 4.93 11.85
C ALA A 403 4.55 6.46 11.80
N LEU A 404 4.40 7.14 12.95
CA LEU A 404 4.09 8.57 13.01
C LEU A 404 5.10 9.47 12.27
N PRO A 405 6.42 9.31 12.43
CA PRO A 405 7.39 10.13 11.70
C PRO A 405 7.23 10.02 10.18
N ARG A 406 6.97 8.81 9.67
CA ARG A 406 6.75 8.57 8.23
C ARG A 406 5.47 9.25 7.73
N ILE A 407 4.40 9.19 8.52
CA ILE A 407 3.12 9.86 8.21
C ILE A 407 3.31 11.38 8.13
N VAL A 408 4.09 11.96 9.05
CA VAL A 408 4.42 13.39 9.05
C VAL A 408 5.27 13.76 7.84
N LEU A 409 6.32 12.99 7.54
CA LEU A 409 7.20 13.24 6.39
C LEU A 409 6.48 13.07 5.05
N LYS A 410 5.50 12.16 4.95
CA LYS A 410 4.64 12.05 3.75
C LYS A 410 3.83 13.33 3.52
N ARG A 411 3.39 13.99 4.60
CA ARG A 411 2.57 15.20 4.53
C ARG A 411 3.39 16.46 4.26
N TRP A 412 4.53 16.58 4.91
CA TRP A 412 5.47 17.69 4.78
C TRP A 412 6.90 17.14 4.62
N PRO A 413 7.30 16.72 3.41
CA PRO A 413 8.61 16.10 3.16
C PRO A 413 9.80 16.96 3.58
N GLU A 414 9.61 18.28 3.56
CA GLU A 414 10.61 19.26 3.91
C GLU A 414 10.78 19.48 5.42
N ARG A 415 9.92 18.88 6.28
CA ARG A 415 9.98 19.05 7.74
C ARG A 415 9.54 17.81 8.53
N GLY A 416 10.29 17.48 9.58
CA GLY A 416 9.88 16.54 10.62
C GLY A 416 8.99 17.19 11.70
N VAL A 417 8.82 16.51 12.83
CA VAL A 417 8.13 17.06 14.01
C VAL A 417 9.05 18.04 14.73
N ASP A 418 8.65 19.31 14.82
CA ASP A 418 9.40 20.35 15.53
C ASP A 418 8.95 20.46 17.01
N VAL A 419 7.68 20.16 17.29
CA VAL A 419 7.08 20.25 18.63
C VAL A 419 6.33 18.97 18.95
N LEU A 420 6.63 18.34 20.09
CA LEU A 420 5.89 17.17 20.58
C LEU A 420 5.12 17.53 21.85
N PHE A 421 3.80 17.42 21.78
CA PHE A 421 2.90 17.50 22.93
C PHE A 421 2.47 16.10 23.36
N ASN A 422 3.28 15.49 24.22
CA ASN A 422 3.06 14.13 24.70
C ASN A 422 2.04 14.08 25.85
N ASN A 423 0.75 14.06 25.50
CA ASN A 423 -0.36 14.17 26.45
C ASN A 423 -1.24 12.92 26.54
N ALA A 424 -1.04 11.92 25.67
CA ALA A 424 -1.78 10.67 25.78
C ALA A 424 -1.48 9.95 27.11
N GLY A 425 -2.52 9.65 27.88
CA GLY A 425 -2.44 8.87 29.11
C GLY A 425 -2.72 7.39 28.89
N LEU A 426 -1.95 6.53 29.56
CA LEU A 426 -2.20 5.09 29.64
C LEU A 426 -3.03 4.80 30.89
N ALA A 427 -4.32 4.48 30.71
CA ALA A 427 -5.11 3.95 31.81
C ALA A 427 -4.73 2.47 31.99
N ARG A 428 -3.99 2.14 33.05
CA ARG A 428 -3.88 0.74 33.51
C ARG A 428 -5.25 0.36 34.06
N LYS A 429 -5.90 -0.63 33.43
CA LYS A 429 -7.05 -1.30 34.04
C LYS A 429 -6.57 -2.33 35.05
#